data_AF-A0A9W6XA99-F1
#
_entry.id   AF-A0A9W6XA99-F1
#
_cell.length_a   1.000
_cell.length_b   1.000
_cell.length_c   1.000
_cell.angle_alpha   90.00
_cell.angle_beta   90.00
_cell.angle_gamma   90.00
#
_symmetry.space_group_name_H-M   'P 1'
#
loop_
_entity.id
_entity.type
_entity.pdbx_description
1 polymer ?
#
loop_
_entity_poly.entity_id
_entity_poly.type
_entity_poly.pdbx_seq_one_letter_code
_entity_poly.pdbx_strand_id
1 'polypeptide(L)'
;MAEEVIEALQTTSAAEYAANLKLAALPTRMMLSLSAPYDVNKMCLVVYLAYMIDFYNSRFPLRKSAAVFSEEKGIPLVIVRHFLKLFTDISEGANGLPSYFQSKAMKDKLSMYLIVVALTINGFTLDLTEVGADLKRTPIQIQSYARQLGCLVEKAKADTAIYGSSSVASKKNILRAVLSVPLHFPTPKRGGPARR
;
A
#
# COMPACT_ATOMS: atom_id res chain seq x y z
N MET A 1 17.35 9.24 0.74
CA MET A 1 15.88 9.29 0.95
C MET A 1 15.41 8.71 2.27
N ALA A 2 15.58 7.42 2.61
CA ALA A 2 15.15 6.94 3.94
C ALA A 2 15.98 7.57 5.07
N GLU A 3 17.29 7.72 4.87
CA GLU A 3 18.18 8.43 5.80
C GLU A 3 17.82 9.92 5.91
N GLU A 4 17.51 10.59 4.80
CA GLU A 4 17.02 11.98 4.78
C GLU A 4 15.69 12.12 5.56
N VAL A 5 14.78 11.14 5.45
CA VAL A 5 13.54 11.11 6.25
C VAL A 5 13.90 10.98 7.72
N ILE A 6 14.80 10.05 8.09
CA ILE A 6 15.23 9.83 9.47
C ILE A 6 15.89 11.10 10.04
N GLU A 7 16.74 11.78 9.26
CA GLU A 7 17.38 13.04 9.62
C GLU A 7 16.33 14.14 9.86
N ALA A 8 15.37 14.30 8.96
CA ALA A 8 14.27 15.25 9.13
C ALA A 8 13.42 14.95 10.38
N LEU A 9 13.23 13.67 10.72
CA LEU A 9 12.50 13.25 11.92
C LEU A 9 13.27 13.50 13.23
N GLN A 10 14.55 13.89 13.18
CA GLN A 10 15.27 14.35 14.37
C GLN A 10 14.81 15.76 14.79
N THR A 11 14.34 16.56 13.84
CA THR A 11 13.95 17.96 14.06
C THR A 11 12.45 18.22 13.97
N THR A 12 11.68 17.27 13.44
CA THR A 12 10.24 17.42 13.16
C THR A 12 9.49 16.16 13.55
N SER A 13 8.26 16.29 14.04
CA SER A 13 7.45 15.11 14.36
C SER A 13 7.06 14.36 13.09
N ALA A 14 6.87 13.03 13.18
CA ALA A 14 6.43 12.22 12.03
C ALA A 14 5.07 12.67 11.46
N ALA A 15 4.18 13.18 12.30
CA ALA A 15 2.88 13.71 11.87
C ALA A 15 3.03 15.00 11.04
N GLU A 16 3.86 15.93 11.49
CA GLU A 16 4.14 17.19 10.76
C GLU A 16 4.89 16.91 9.45
N TYR A 17 5.89 16.03 9.48
CA TYR A 17 6.62 15.63 8.28
C TYR A 17 5.69 15.04 7.22
N ALA A 18 4.80 14.13 7.61
CA ALA A 18 3.82 13.52 6.72
C ALA A 18 2.81 14.55 6.17
N ALA A 19 2.37 15.51 7.01
CA ALA A 19 1.49 16.59 6.58
C ALA A 19 2.15 17.52 5.56
N ASN A 20 3.43 17.87 5.77
CA ASN A 20 4.21 18.71 4.85
C ASN A 20 4.35 18.08 3.46
N LEU A 21 4.58 16.76 3.42
CA LEU A 21 4.68 15.99 2.18
C LEU A 21 3.33 15.51 1.62
N LYS A 22 2.22 15.81 2.31
CA LYS A 22 0.86 15.35 1.95
C LYS A 22 0.79 13.84 1.75
N LEU A 23 1.48 13.09 2.62
CA LEU A 23 1.48 11.63 2.56
C LEU A 23 0.07 11.08 2.79
N ALA A 24 -0.21 9.93 2.17
CA ALA A 24 -1.43 9.18 2.39
C ALA A 24 -1.52 8.69 3.85
N ALA A 25 -2.70 8.21 4.27
CA ALA A 25 -2.94 7.86 5.66
C ALA A 25 -2.06 6.68 6.09
N LEU A 26 -1.95 5.65 5.26
CA LEU A 26 -1.22 4.42 5.60
C LEU A 26 0.29 4.68 5.82
N PRO A 27 1.06 5.30 4.90
CA PRO A 27 2.48 5.61 5.16
C PRO A 27 2.69 6.48 6.40
N THR A 28 1.83 7.48 6.61
CA THR A 28 1.86 8.33 7.81
C THR A 28 1.75 7.48 9.08
N ARG A 29 0.87 6.48 9.06
CA ARG A 29 0.60 5.61 10.21
C ARG A 29 1.71 4.59 10.41
N MET A 30 2.29 4.09 9.34
CA MET A 30 3.52 3.29 9.41
C MET A 30 4.67 4.08 10.04
N MET A 31 4.85 5.36 9.68
CA MET A 31 5.91 6.19 10.29
C MET A 31 5.70 6.35 11.79
N LEU A 32 4.46 6.63 12.21
CA LEU A 32 4.09 6.82 13.61
C LEU A 32 4.19 5.52 14.44
N SER A 33 4.11 4.34 13.81
CA SER A 33 4.25 3.05 14.50
C SER A 33 5.69 2.64 14.76
N LEU A 34 6.67 3.27 14.09
CA LEU A 34 8.08 3.01 14.31
C LEU A 34 8.60 3.78 15.52
N SER A 35 9.28 3.08 16.43
CA SER A 35 9.96 3.67 17.58
C SER A 35 11.36 4.16 17.20
N ALA A 36 11.82 5.25 17.82
CA ALA A 36 13.22 5.66 17.75
C ALA A 36 14.12 4.70 18.56
N PRO A 37 15.37 4.43 18.11
CA PRO A 37 15.96 4.85 16.84
C PRO A 37 15.28 4.15 15.65
N TYR A 38 15.02 4.91 14.58
CA TYR A 38 14.31 4.39 13.42
C TYR A 38 15.13 3.35 12.67
N ASP A 39 14.53 2.20 12.39
CA ASP A 39 15.10 1.17 11.52
C ASP A 39 15.09 1.66 10.06
N VAL A 40 16.28 1.78 9.47
CA VAL A 40 16.48 2.26 8.09
C VAL A 40 15.75 1.38 7.07
N ASN A 41 15.76 0.06 7.24
CA ASN A 41 15.10 -0.86 6.32
C ASN A 41 13.57 -0.71 6.38
N LYS A 42 13.00 -0.57 7.59
CA LYS A 42 11.57 -0.30 7.74
C LYS A 42 11.21 1.06 7.15
N MET A 43 12.04 2.08 7.36
CA MET A 43 11.80 3.40 6.76
C MET A 43 11.89 3.37 5.23
N CYS A 44 12.81 2.59 4.65
CA CYS A 44 12.84 2.34 3.21
C CYS A 44 11.53 1.74 2.71
N LEU A 45 10.95 0.78 3.44
CA LEU A 45 9.66 0.19 3.10
C LEU A 45 8.51 1.20 3.21
N VAL A 46 8.54 2.10 4.20
CA VAL A 46 7.55 3.19 4.32
C VAL A 46 7.61 4.14 3.12
N VAL A 47 8.82 4.58 2.74
CA VAL A 47 9.01 5.44 1.57
C VAL A 47 8.55 4.73 0.29
N TYR A 48 8.91 3.45 0.14
CA TYR A 48 8.46 2.64 -0.99
C TYR A 48 6.93 2.49 -1.02
N LEU A 49 6.29 2.32 0.14
CA LEU A 49 4.83 2.25 0.28
C LEU A 49 4.15 3.55 -0.17
N ALA A 50 4.71 4.72 0.18
CA ALA A 50 4.22 6.00 -0.30
C ALA A 50 4.26 6.09 -1.84
N TYR A 51 5.38 5.69 -2.46
CA TYR A 51 5.48 5.64 -3.93
C TYR A 51 4.49 4.68 -4.57
N MET A 52 4.23 3.52 -3.96
CA MET A 52 3.23 2.58 -4.46
C MET A 52 1.81 3.18 -4.44
N ILE A 53 1.46 3.95 -3.41
CA ILE A 53 0.16 4.63 -3.30
C ILE A 53 0.04 5.73 -4.36
N ASP A 54 1.08 6.55 -4.55
CA ASP A 54 1.08 7.59 -5.58
C ASP A 54 0.97 7.02 -6.99
N PHE A 55 1.67 5.90 -7.24
CA PHE A 55 1.55 5.17 -8.49
C PHE A 55 0.15 4.56 -8.67
N TYR A 56 -0.42 3.96 -7.62
CA TYR A 56 -1.78 3.39 -7.64
C TYR A 56 -2.87 4.44 -7.94
N ASN A 57 -2.70 5.65 -7.39
CA ASN A 57 -3.62 6.77 -7.54
C ASN A 57 -3.38 7.59 -8.83
N SER A 58 -2.33 7.27 -9.59
CA SER A 58 -2.06 7.91 -10.87
C SER A 58 -3.09 7.50 -11.94
N ARG A 59 -3.31 8.40 -12.90
CA ARG A 59 -4.27 8.18 -13.99
C ARG A 59 -3.63 7.35 -15.09
N PHE A 60 -4.33 6.30 -15.52
CA PHE A 60 -3.99 5.48 -16.68
C PHE A 60 -5.04 5.65 -17.80
N PRO A 61 -4.67 5.49 -19.08
CA PRO A 61 -3.34 5.15 -19.57
C PRO A 61 -2.32 6.26 -19.41
N LEU A 62 -1.08 5.89 -19.14
CA LEU A 62 0.05 6.80 -19.01
C LEU A 62 0.71 6.99 -20.38
N ARG A 63 0.58 8.18 -20.96
CA ARG A 63 1.09 8.52 -22.30
C ARG A 63 2.32 9.44 -22.21
N LYS A 64 3.32 9.02 -21.44
CA LYS A 64 4.58 9.75 -21.24
C LYS A 64 5.69 8.78 -20.86
N SER A 65 6.94 9.23 -21.02
CA SER A 65 8.10 8.42 -20.66
C SER A 65 8.18 8.21 -19.13
N ALA A 66 8.89 7.15 -18.73
CA ALA A 66 9.16 6.88 -17.32
C ALA A 66 9.92 8.03 -16.64
N ALA A 67 10.79 8.74 -17.36
CA ALA A 67 11.54 9.89 -16.86
C ALA A 67 10.60 11.06 -16.51
N VAL A 68 9.70 11.44 -17.43
CA VAL A 68 8.74 12.53 -17.18
C VAL A 68 7.81 12.18 -16.02
N PHE A 69 7.36 10.92 -15.92
CA PHE A 69 6.53 10.51 -14.78
C PHE A 69 7.30 10.50 -13.45
N SER A 70 8.58 10.11 -13.47
CA SER A 70 9.47 10.12 -12.31
C SER A 70 9.66 11.54 -11.75
N GLU A 71 9.93 12.51 -12.63
CA GLU A 71 10.06 13.91 -12.25
C GLU A 71 8.76 14.50 -11.71
N GLU A 72 7.64 14.29 -12.41
CA GLU A 72 6.32 14.81 -11.98
C GLU A 72 5.90 14.30 -10.60
N LYS A 73 6.24 13.04 -10.28
CA LYS A 73 5.86 12.40 -9.02
C LYS A 73 6.91 12.49 -7.93
N GLY A 74 8.13 12.96 -8.23
CA GLY A 74 9.24 12.90 -7.29
C GLY A 74 9.62 11.47 -6.87
N ILE A 75 9.36 10.47 -7.72
CA ILE A 75 9.69 9.07 -7.45
C ILE A 75 10.96 8.72 -8.23
N PRO A 76 11.99 8.08 -7.65
CA PRO A 76 13.20 7.73 -8.40
C PRO A 76 12.91 6.93 -9.66
N LEU A 77 13.60 7.25 -10.75
CA LEU A 77 13.37 6.68 -12.07
C LEU A 77 13.46 5.15 -12.09
N VAL A 78 14.39 4.58 -11.32
CA VAL A 78 14.54 3.12 -11.19
C VAL A 78 13.28 2.46 -10.61
N ILE A 79 12.64 3.09 -9.63
CA ILE A 79 11.40 2.62 -9.01
C ILE A 79 10.22 2.76 -9.97
N VAL A 80 10.11 3.90 -10.67
CA VAL A 80 9.08 4.09 -11.71
C VAL A 80 9.18 3.04 -12.81
N ARG A 81 10.38 2.81 -13.35
CA ARG A 81 10.60 1.77 -14.38
C ARG A 81 10.20 0.39 -13.88
N HIS A 82 10.50 0.09 -12.61
CA HIS A 82 10.11 -1.16 -11.98
C HIS A 82 8.59 -1.30 -11.82
N PHE A 83 7.90 -0.24 -11.37
CA PHE A 83 6.45 -0.23 -11.23
C PHE A 83 5.73 -0.39 -12.57
N LEU A 84 6.17 0.33 -13.60
CA LEU A 84 5.64 0.19 -14.95
C LEU A 84 5.84 -1.25 -15.46
N LYS A 85 7.03 -1.83 -15.27
CA LYS A 85 7.29 -3.22 -15.68
C LYS A 85 6.39 -4.25 -14.96
N LEU A 86 6.08 -4.06 -13.68
CA LEU A 86 5.36 -5.06 -12.88
C LEU A 86 3.84 -4.92 -12.88
N PHE A 87 3.33 -3.69 -13.02
CA PHE A 87 1.94 -3.33 -12.75
C PHE A 87 1.28 -2.59 -13.91
N THR A 88 1.86 -2.62 -15.10
CA THR A 88 1.22 -2.14 -16.31
C THR A 88 1.51 -3.06 -17.49
N ASP A 89 0.66 -2.98 -18.49
CA ASP A 89 0.88 -3.50 -19.83
C ASP A 89 1.35 -2.34 -20.72
N ILE A 90 2.34 -2.58 -21.59
CA ILE A 90 2.89 -1.55 -22.49
C ILE A 90 2.37 -1.76 -23.91
N SER A 91 1.96 -0.69 -24.56
CA SER A 91 1.74 -0.66 -26.00
C SER A 91 2.52 0.49 -26.62
N GLU A 92 2.86 0.34 -27.90
CA GLU A 92 3.37 1.45 -28.68
C GLU A 92 2.20 2.39 -29.02
N GLY A 93 2.35 3.67 -28.69
CA GLY A 93 1.40 4.70 -29.09
C GLY A 93 1.59 5.12 -30.54
N ALA A 94 0.56 5.70 -31.15
CA ALA A 94 0.60 6.20 -32.53
C ALA A 94 1.68 7.28 -32.79
N ASN A 95 2.22 7.88 -31.73
CA ASN A 95 3.26 8.90 -31.73
C ASN A 95 4.67 8.34 -31.41
N GLY A 96 4.85 7.01 -31.40
CA GLY A 96 6.12 6.35 -31.06
C GLY A 96 6.49 6.41 -29.58
N LEU A 97 5.65 7.00 -28.73
CA LEU A 97 5.85 7.01 -27.28
C LEU A 97 5.18 5.77 -26.65
N PRO A 98 5.78 5.18 -25.60
CA PRO A 98 5.14 4.09 -24.88
C PRO A 98 3.87 4.57 -24.18
N SER A 99 2.79 3.80 -24.33
CA SER A 99 1.54 3.97 -23.61
C SER A 99 1.40 2.84 -22.62
N TYR A 100 1.36 3.16 -21.33
CA TYR A 100 1.18 2.16 -20.26
C TYR A 100 -0.28 2.08 -19.85
N PHE A 101 -0.82 0.87 -19.77
CA PHE A 101 -2.18 0.58 -19.36
C PHE A 101 -2.18 -0.20 -18.06
N GLN A 102 -3.05 0.17 -17.14
CA GLN A 102 -3.22 -0.57 -15.89
C GLN A 102 -4.56 -1.29 -15.93
N SER A 103 -4.53 -2.55 -16.35
CA SER A 103 -5.70 -3.42 -16.30
C SER A 103 -6.16 -3.66 -14.85
N LYS A 104 -7.40 -4.13 -14.66
CA LYS A 104 -7.91 -4.46 -13.33
C LYS A 104 -7.01 -5.46 -12.60
N ALA A 105 -6.52 -6.48 -13.30
CA ALA A 105 -5.63 -7.49 -12.73
C ALA A 105 -4.30 -6.88 -12.25
N MET A 106 -3.69 -5.98 -13.02
CA MET A 106 -2.47 -5.29 -12.61
C MET A 106 -2.70 -4.35 -11.42
N LYS A 107 -3.85 -3.67 -11.37
CA LYS A 107 -4.24 -2.83 -10.24
C LYS A 107 -4.48 -3.64 -8.96
N ASP A 108 -5.11 -4.80 -9.08
CA ASP A 108 -5.33 -5.74 -7.97
C ASP A 108 -3.99 -6.31 -7.47
N LYS A 109 -3.08 -6.69 -8.39
CA LYS A 109 -1.71 -7.13 -8.07
C LYS A 109 -0.95 -6.07 -7.28
N LEU A 110 -1.02 -4.80 -7.69
CA LEU A 110 -0.42 -3.68 -6.96
C LEU A 110 -0.98 -3.53 -5.55
N SER A 111 -2.31 -3.65 -5.38
CA SER A 111 -2.94 -3.61 -4.05
C SER A 111 -2.45 -4.74 -3.13
N MET A 112 -2.25 -5.95 -3.65
CA MET A 112 -1.72 -7.07 -2.87
C MET A 112 -0.26 -6.85 -2.46
N TYR A 113 0.60 -6.36 -3.36
CA TYR A 113 1.98 -6.03 -3.02
C TYR A 113 2.03 -4.95 -1.93
N LEU A 114 1.15 -3.96 -2.01
CA LEU A 114 1.04 -2.88 -1.03
C LEU A 114 0.69 -3.41 0.37
N ILE A 115 -0.26 -4.34 0.44
CA ILE A 115 -0.62 -5.02 1.70
C ILE A 115 0.57 -5.80 2.26
N VAL A 116 1.34 -6.50 1.43
CA VAL A 116 2.54 -7.26 1.88
C VAL A 116 3.61 -6.33 2.44
N VAL A 117 3.89 -5.21 1.77
CA VAL A 117 4.86 -4.22 2.26
C VAL A 117 4.40 -3.66 3.61
N ALA A 118 3.13 -3.28 3.74
CA ALA A 118 2.56 -2.76 4.97
C ALA A 118 2.55 -3.79 6.12
N LEU A 119 2.28 -5.07 5.82
CA LEU A 119 2.40 -6.17 6.79
C LEU A 119 3.85 -6.31 7.28
N THR A 120 4.83 -6.21 6.39
CA THR A 120 6.26 -6.37 6.72
C THR A 120 6.73 -5.29 7.70
N ILE A 121 6.25 -4.06 7.53
CA ILE A 121 6.61 -2.93 8.40
C ILE A 121 6.10 -3.17 9.85
N ASN A 122 4.88 -3.68 10.00
CA ASN A 122 4.19 -3.82 11.29
C ASN A 122 4.21 -5.22 11.90
N GLY A 123 5.27 -5.99 11.66
CA GLY A 123 5.41 -7.32 12.27
C GLY A 123 4.24 -8.26 11.89
N PHE A 124 3.84 -8.23 10.62
CA PHE A 124 2.83 -9.11 10.02
C PHE A 124 1.41 -8.92 10.55
N THR A 125 1.11 -7.72 11.04
CA THR A 125 -0.24 -7.30 11.42
C THR A 125 -0.60 -5.96 10.76
N LEU A 126 -1.83 -5.81 10.24
CA LEU A 126 -2.24 -4.61 9.50
C LEU A 126 -3.71 -4.23 9.75
N ASP A 127 -4.00 -2.94 9.95
CA ASP A 127 -5.37 -2.40 9.85
C ASP A 127 -5.75 -2.16 8.38
N LEU A 128 -6.77 -2.89 7.91
CA LEU A 128 -7.26 -2.83 6.54
C LEU A 128 -8.12 -1.60 6.25
N THR A 129 -8.55 -0.85 7.28
CA THR A 129 -9.40 0.32 7.13
C THR A 129 -8.65 1.46 6.43
N GLU A 130 -7.40 1.69 6.84
CA GLU A 130 -6.53 2.72 6.27
C GLU A 130 -6.11 2.36 4.84
N VAL A 131 -5.82 1.07 4.60
CA VAL A 131 -5.55 0.55 3.25
C VAL A 131 -6.75 0.80 2.32
N GLY A 132 -7.97 0.53 2.80
CA GLY A 132 -9.19 0.77 2.02
C GLY A 132 -9.40 2.25 1.69
N ALA A 133 -9.10 3.14 2.63
CA ALA A 133 -9.20 4.59 2.43
C ALA A 133 -8.24 5.09 1.35
N ASP A 134 -6.95 4.75 1.46
CA ASP A 134 -5.92 5.22 0.52
C ASP A 134 -6.10 4.65 -0.89
N LEU A 135 -6.55 3.39 -0.98
CA LEU A 135 -6.78 2.71 -2.26
C LEU A 135 -8.18 2.94 -2.82
N LYS A 136 -9.05 3.65 -2.10
CA LYS A 136 -10.46 3.87 -2.43
C LYS A 136 -11.18 2.57 -2.77
N ARG A 137 -10.95 1.53 -1.95
CA ARG A 137 -11.52 0.19 -2.11
C ARG A 137 -12.50 -0.11 -1.00
N THR A 138 -13.51 -0.92 -1.33
CA THR A 138 -14.48 -1.33 -0.33
C THR A 138 -13.82 -2.26 0.70
N PRO A 139 -14.29 -2.26 1.95
CA PRO A 139 -13.79 -3.19 2.97
C PRO A 139 -13.83 -4.66 2.52
N ILE A 140 -14.84 -5.04 1.74
CA ILE A 140 -14.98 -6.41 1.22
C ILE A 140 -13.84 -6.77 0.27
N GLN A 141 -13.45 -5.85 -0.62
CA GLN A 141 -12.35 -6.07 -1.58
C GLN A 141 -11.01 -6.19 -0.87
N ILE A 142 -10.71 -5.29 0.07
CA ILE A 142 -9.44 -5.33 0.81
C ILE A 142 -9.33 -6.59 1.66
N GLN A 143 -10.41 -7.02 2.33
CA GLN A 143 -10.43 -8.29 3.06
C GLN A 143 -10.21 -9.49 2.13
N SER A 144 -10.76 -9.45 0.91
CA SER A 144 -10.53 -10.51 -0.08
C SER A 144 -9.06 -10.59 -0.48
N TYR A 145 -8.40 -9.46 -0.73
CA TYR A 145 -6.97 -9.43 -1.03
C TYR A 145 -6.13 -9.96 0.14
N ALA A 146 -6.41 -9.52 1.37
CA ALA A 146 -5.70 -10.01 2.56
C ALA A 146 -5.85 -11.53 2.73
N ARG A 147 -7.05 -12.08 2.54
CA ARG A 147 -7.27 -13.54 2.60
C ARG A 147 -6.54 -14.28 1.47
N GLN A 148 -6.49 -13.72 0.27
CA GLN A 148 -5.73 -14.31 -0.85
C GLN A 148 -4.22 -14.37 -0.57
N LEU A 149 -3.70 -13.43 0.23
CA LEU A 149 -2.31 -13.42 0.71
C LEU A 149 -2.05 -14.40 1.86
N GLY A 150 -3.08 -15.11 2.35
CA GLY A 150 -2.96 -16.05 3.47
C GLY A 150 -3.22 -15.44 4.84
N CYS A 151 -3.68 -14.18 4.91
CA CYS A 151 -3.97 -13.52 6.18
C CYS A 151 -5.28 -14.01 6.80
N LEU A 152 -5.27 -14.17 8.12
CA LEU A 152 -6.46 -14.17 8.94
C LEU A 152 -7.00 -12.74 9.01
N VAL A 153 -8.32 -12.59 8.86
CA VAL A 153 -8.99 -11.29 8.91
C VAL A 153 -10.05 -11.33 9.99
N GLU A 154 -9.89 -10.50 11.01
CA GLU A 154 -10.73 -10.42 12.19
C GLU A 154 -11.22 -9.00 12.45
N LYS A 155 -12.31 -8.89 13.23
CA LYS A 155 -12.77 -7.60 13.75
C LYS A 155 -12.10 -7.38 15.11
N ALA A 156 -11.32 -6.31 15.24
CA ALA A 156 -10.66 -5.95 16.49
C ALA A 156 -11.23 -4.64 17.05
N LYS A 157 -11.12 -4.42 18.37
CA LYS A 157 -11.48 -3.13 18.98
C LYS A 157 -10.42 -2.09 18.60
N ALA A 158 -10.84 -0.84 18.38
CA ALA A 158 -9.92 0.25 18.06
C ALA A 158 -8.85 0.48 19.16
N ASP A 159 -9.18 0.25 20.43
CA ASP A 159 -8.22 0.40 21.54
C ASP A 159 -7.13 -0.68 21.53
N THR A 160 -7.38 -1.82 20.87
CA THR A 160 -6.40 -2.89 20.60
C THR A 160 -5.72 -2.74 19.25
N ALA A 161 -5.92 -1.61 18.56
CA ALA A 161 -5.30 -1.35 17.27
C ALA A 161 -3.77 -1.31 17.41
N ILE A 162 -3.12 -1.84 16.37
CA ILE A 162 -1.67 -2.05 16.26
C ILE A 162 -0.86 -0.76 16.46
N TYR A 163 -1.50 0.40 16.31
CA TYR A 163 -0.87 1.72 16.22
C TYR A 163 -1.05 2.60 17.45
N GLY A 164 -1.51 2.06 18.58
CA GLY A 164 -1.82 2.84 19.77
C GLY A 164 -3.02 3.78 19.58
N SER A 165 -3.44 4.44 20.67
CA SER A 165 -4.72 5.16 20.85
C SER A 165 -4.95 6.41 19.97
N SER A 166 -4.37 6.47 18.78
CA SER A 166 -4.44 7.64 17.88
C SER A 166 -5.32 7.39 16.65
N SER A 167 -6.15 6.34 16.61
CA SER A 167 -7.17 6.23 15.56
C SER A 167 -8.22 7.34 15.71
N VAL A 168 -8.10 8.36 14.87
CA VAL A 168 -9.09 9.44 14.65
C VAL A 168 -10.47 8.87 14.24
N ALA A 169 -10.52 7.59 13.85
CA ALA A 169 -11.76 6.85 13.60
C ALA A 169 -12.31 6.18 14.89
N SER A 170 -12.99 7.01 15.69
CA SER A 170 -14.22 6.73 16.45
C SER A 170 -14.56 5.26 16.77
N LYS A 171 -14.53 4.83 18.05
CA LYS A 171 -15.34 3.77 18.76
C LYS A 171 -15.83 2.51 18.00
N LYS A 172 -15.37 2.24 16.78
CA LYS A 172 -15.86 1.20 15.87
C LYS A 172 -14.80 0.13 15.73
N ASN A 173 -15.26 -1.10 15.52
CA ASN A 173 -14.36 -2.22 15.29
C ASN A 173 -13.57 -1.99 13.99
N ILE A 174 -12.25 -2.20 14.05
CA ILE A 174 -11.35 -2.17 12.90
C ILE A 174 -11.29 -3.56 12.24
N LEU A 175 -10.92 -3.60 10.96
CA LEU A 175 -10.63 -4.85 10.27
C LEU A 175 -9.13 -5.11 10.33
N ARG A 176 -8.73 -6.08 11.16
CA ARG A 176 -7.34 -6.45 11.36
C ARG A 176 -7.00 -7.65 10.49
N ALA A 177 -5.93 -7.54 9.71
CA ALA A 177 -5.28 -8.65 9.04
C ALA A 177 -4.05 -9.11 9.83
N VAL A 178 -3.88 -10.42 9.97
CA VAL A 178 -2.72 -11.06 10.60
C VAL A 178 -2.19 -12.12 9.65
N LEU A 179 -0.90 -12.06 9.33
CA LEU A 179 -0.22 -13.10 8.57
C LEU A 179 0.56 -13.99 9.56
N SER A 180 0.00 -15.15 9.89
CA SER A 180 0.59 -16.13 10.80
C SER A 180 1.01 -17.40 10.05
N VAL A 181 1.92 -18.15 10.66
CA VAL A 181 2.29 -19.49 10.20
C VAL A 181 1.51 -20.56 11.00
N PRO A 182 1.03 -21.63 10.37
CA PRO A 182 1.01 -21.88 8.92
C PRO A 182 0.04 -20.93 8.18
N LEU A 183 0.27 -20.67 6.90
CA LEU A 183 -0.56 -19.77 6.09
C LEU A 183 -1.99 -20.32 5.90
N HIS A 184 -2.99 -19.42 5.88
CA HIS A 184 -4.40 -19.79 5.76
C HIS A 184 -5.01 -19.24 4.48
N PHE A 185 -5.16 -20.09 3.47
CA PHE A 185 -5.77 -19.70 2.19
C PHE A 185 -7.26 -20.05 2.12
N PRO A 186 -8.08 -19.23 1.47
CA PRO A 186 -9.50 -19.53 1.28
C PRO A 186 -9.67 -20.79 0.44
N THR A 187 -10.59 -21.67 0.85
CA THR A 187 -10.95 -22.83 0.05
C THR A 187 -11.56 -22.38 -1.28
N PRO A 188 -11.17 -22.98 -2.42
CA PRO A 188 -11.81 -22.70 -3.70
C PRO A 188 -13.32 -22.90 -3.57
N LYS A 189 -14.11 -21.90 -3.97
CA LYS A 189 -15.57 -22.09 -4.07
C LYS A 189 -15.81 -23.16 -5.14
N ARG A 190 -16.13 -24.38 -4.74
CA ARG A 190 -16.66 -25.39 -5.66
C ARG A 190 -17.90 -24.79 -6.31
N GLY A 191 -17.90 -24.71 -7.64
CA GLY A 191 -19.05 -24.21 -8.40
C GLY A 191 -20.30 -24.93 -7.92
N GLY A 192 -21.38 -24.17 -7.67
CA GLY A 192 -22.67 -24.78 -7.35
C GLY A 192 -23.09 -25.77 -8.44
N PRO A 193 -24.00 -26.71 -8.14
CA PRO A 193 -24.49 -27.65 -9.13
C PRO A 193 -24.96 -26.87 -10.37
N ALA A 194 -24.56 -27.35 -11.55
CA ALA A 194 -25.02 -26.79 -12.81
C ALA A 194 -26.55 -26.75 -12.77
N ARG A 195 -27.14 -25.54 -12.87
CA ARG A 195 -28.57 -25.41 -13.08
C ARG A 195 -28.87 -26.04 -14.44
N ARG A 196 -29.44 -27.25 -14.40
CA ARG A 196 -30.05 -27.91 -15.55
C ARG A 196 -31.38 -27.24 -15.87
#